data_AF-A0A7C6C9N4-F1
#
_entry.id   AF-A0A7C6C9N4-F1
#
_cell.length_a   1.000
_cell.length_b   1.000
_cell.length_c   1.000
_cell.angle_alpha   90.00
_cell.angle_beta   90.00
_cell.angle_gamma   90.00
#
_symmetry.space_group_name_H-M   'P 1'
#
loop_
_entity.id
_entity.type
_entity.pdbx_description
1 polymer ?
#
loop_
_entity_poly.entity_id
_entity_poly.type
_entity_poly.pdbx_seq_one_letter_code
_entity_poly.pdbx_strand_id
1 'polypeptide(L)' 'MNENKTNINWYPGHMAKTKRLINEKKDLIDVVFEVIDARIPYSSRIKDID' A
#
# COMPACT_ATOMS: atom_id res chain seq x y z
N MET A 1 4.21 29.11 5.58
CA MET A 1 3.18 28.16 5.13
C MET A 1 3.87 26.82 4.91
N ASN A 2 4.14 26.05 5.98
CA ASN A 2 4.76 24.73 5.84
C ASN A 2 3.65 23.72 5.63
N GLU A 3 3.44 23.34 4.38
CA GLU A 3 2.61 22.19 4.03
C GLU A 3 3.27 20.93 4.61
N ASN A 4 2.75 20.42 5.73
CA ASN A 4 3.06 19.08 6.22
C ASN A 4 2.49 18.05 5.23
N LYS A 5 3.19 17.84 4.11
CA LYS A 5 2.85 16.87 3.04
C LYS A 5 2.98 15.40 3.45
N THR A 6 3.41 15.12 4.68
CA THR A 6 3.83 13.79 5.14
C THR A 6 2.94 13.21 6.25
N ASN A 7 1.70 13.70 6.39
CA ASN A 7 0.75 13.06 7.29
C ASN A 7 -0.07 12.00 6.53
N ILE A 8 0.32 10.73 6.67
CA ILE A 8 -0.48 9.61 6.18
C ILE A 8 -1.63 9.42 7.17
N ASN A 9 -2.78 9.97 6.81
CA ASN A 9 -4.01 9.75 7.54
C ASN A 9 -4.59 8.38 7.17
N TRP A 10 -4.45 7.40 8.06
CA TRP A 10 -5.01 6.04 7.93
C TRP A 10 -6.54 6.00 8.19
N TYR A 11 -7.30 6.94 7.61
CA TYR A 11 -8.75 6.87 7.67
C TYR A 11 -9.26 5.74 6.75
N PRO A 12 -10.31 4.99 7.17
CA PRO A 12 -10.72 3.74 6.53
C PRO A 12 -11.00 3.84 5.02
N GLY A 13 -11.34 5.02 4.50
CA GLY A 13 -11.56 5.26 3.07
C GLY A 13 -10.30 5.22 2.19
N HIS A 14 -9.13 5.63 2.70
CA HIS A 14 -7.91 5.71 1.88
C HIS A 14 -7.33 4.33 1.56
N MET A 15 -7.31 3.43 2.56
CA MET A 15 -6.88 2.05 2.36
C MET A 15 -7.85 1.28 1.47
N ALA A 16 -9.16 1.45 1.69
CA ALA A 16 -10.17 0.82 0.85
C ALA A 16 -10.06 1.26 -0.63
N LYS A 17 -9.83 2.55 -0.88
CA LYS A 17 -9.61 3.08 -2.24
C LYS A 17 -8.36 2.49 -2.87
N THR A 18 -7.24 2.44 -2.14
CA THR A 18 -5.97 1.89 -2.65
C THR A 18 -6.11 0.42 -3.00
N LYS A 19 -6.77 -0.38 -2.14
CA LYS A 19 -7.05 -1.80 -2.41
C LYS A 19 -7.88 -2.00 -3.68
N ARG A 20 -8.93 -1.18 -3.88
CA ARG A 20 -9.75 -1.20 -5.12
C ARG A 20 -8.93 -0.88 -6.35
N LEU A 21 -8.15 0.20 -6.32
CA LEU A 21 -7.33 0.63 -7.46
C LEU A 21 -6.26 -0.40 -7.84
N ILE A 22 -5.65 -1.06 -6.85
CA ILE A 22 -4.70 -2.16 -7.09
C ILE A 22 -5.41 -3.32 -7.78
N ASN A 23 -6.59 -3.71 -7.30
CA ASN A 23 -7.35 -4.82 -7.87
C ASN A 23 -7.83 -4.52 -9.30
N GLU A 24 -8.28 -3.29 -9.57
CA GLU A 24 -8.71 -2.84 -10.91
C GLU A 24 -7.58 -2.81 -11.94
N LYS A 25 -6.34 -2.55 -11.49
CA LYS A 25 -5.17 -2.45 -12.38
C LYS A 25 -4.33 -3.71 -12.41
N LYS A 26 -4.63 -4.72 -11.58
CA LYS A 26 -3.82 -5.94 -11.44
C LYS A 26 -3.66 -6.67 -12.78
N ASP A 27 -4.71 -6.72 -13.58
CA ASP A 27 -4.72 -7.40 -14.88
C ASP A 27 -3.83 -6.71 -15.94
N LEU A 28 -3.40 -5.48 -15.70
CA LEU A 28 -2.52 -4.71 -16.59
C LEU A 28 -1.04 -4.78 -16.17
N ILE A 29 -0.72 -5.51 -15.10
CA ILE A 29 0.60 -5.52 -14.48
C ILE A 29 1.23 -6.90 -14.63
N ASP A 30 2.39 -6.96 -15.28
CA ASP A 30 3.13 -8.21 -15.47
C ASP A 30 3.95 -8.62 -14.23
N VAL A 31 4.46 -7.64 -13.48
CA VAL A 31 5.35 -7.85 -12.31
C VAL A 31 5.04 -6.85 -11.20
N VAL A 32 4.98 -7.33 -9.95
CA VAL A 32 4.80 -6.52 -8.75
C VAL A 32 6.03 -6.66 -7.85
N PHE A 33 6.58 -5.52 -7.41
CA PHE A 33 7.64 -5.49 -6.39
C PHE A 33 7.05 -5.06 -5.05
N GLU A 34 7.09 -5.96 -4.06
CA GLU A 34 6.78 -5.64 -2.68
C GLU A 34 8.05 -5.20 -1.95
N VAL A 35 8.06 -3.97 -1.44
CA VAL A 35 9.18 -3.45 -0.64
C VAL A 35 8.89 -3.72 0.83
N ILE A 36 9.73 -4.54 1.46
CA ILE A 36 9.58 -4.97 2.85
C ILE A 36 10.81 -4.62 3.70
N ASP A 37 10.64 -4.60 5.02
CA ASP A 37 11.76 -4.45 5.96
C ASP A 37 12.45 -5.80 6.15
N ALA A 38 13.74 -5.87 5.75
CA ALA A 38 14.54 -7.09 5.83
C ALA A 38 14.70 -7.65 7.26
N ARG A 39 14.54 -6.84 8.30
CA ARG A 39 14.68 -7.27 9.70
C ARG A 39 13.46 -8.02 10.20
N ILE A 40 12.29 -7.72 9.66
CA ILE A 40 10.99 -8.28 10.10
C ILE A 40 10.10 -8.62 8.89
N PRO A 41 10.57 -9.47 7.97
CA PRO A 41 9.97 -9.64 6.66
C PRO A 41 8.51 -10.05 6.73
N TYR A 42 8.14 -10.96 7.62
CA TYR A 42 6.74 -11.41 7.75
C TYR A 42 5.82 -10.36 8.36
N SER A 43 6.31 -9.56 9.31
CA SER A 43 5.51 -8.58 10.05
C SER A 43 5.33 -7.27 9.28
N SER A 44 6.27 -6.93 8.39
CA SER A 44 6.18 -5.71 7.57
C SER A 44 5.29 -5.83 6.34
N ARG A 45 4.83 -7.03 5.98
CA ARG A 45 3.97 -7.26 4.81
C ARG A 45 2.54 -6.77 5.05
N ILE A 46 1.89 -6.37 3.96
CA ILE A 46 0.46 -6.07 3.97
C ILE A 46 -0.32 -7.39 3.84
N LYS A 47 -1.03 -7.78 4.89
CA LYS A 47 -1.81 -9.02 4.94
C LYS A 47 -2.94 -9.11 3.91
N ASP A 48 -3.39 -7.96 3.39
CA ASP A 48 -4.58 -7.83 2.54
C ASP A 48 -4.27 -7.86 1.03
N ILE A 49 -3.01 -8.05 0.63
CA ILE A 49 -2.52 -7.97 -0.75
C ILE A 49 -2.16 -9.36 -1.35
N ASP A 50 -1.88 -10.37 -0.50
CA ASP A 50 -1.81 -11.78 -0.91
C ASP A 50 -3.20 -12.31 -1.32
#